data_AF-A0A0B7GU29-F1
#
_entry.id   AF-A0A0B7GU29-F1
#
_cell.length_a   1.000
_cell.length_b   1.000
_cell.length_c   1.000
_cell.angle_alpha   90.00
_cell.angle_beta   90.00
_cell.angle_gamma   90.00
#
_symmetry.space_group_name_H-M   'P 1'
#
loop_
_entity.id
_entity.type
_entity.pdbx_description
1 polymer ?
#
loop_
_entity_poly.entity_id
_entity_poly.type
_entity_poly.pdbx_seq_one_letter_code
_entity_poly.pdbx_strand_id
1 'polypeptide(L)'
;MLDFWIRVKDLIKEQNTTQDKIATQINERADNFSRWIQKDRLPDAEQSYKIADALGVSVEYLVTGKEKDNLPKITETKDLLLKAIENLDTMK
;
A
#
# COMPACT_ATOMS: atom_id res chain seq x y z
N MET A 1 -8.28 5.72 -18.07
CA MET A 1 -8.14 5.20 -16.71
C MET A 1 -6.88 5.80 -16.15
N LEU A 2 -7.01 6.61 -15.12
CA LEU A 2 -5.92 7.21 -14.39
C LEU A 2 -5.04 6.11 -13.80
N ASP A 3 -3.73 6.33 -13.83
CA ASP A 3 -2.75 5.37 -13.28
C ASP A 3 -3.04 5.03 -11.82
N PHE A 4 -3.60 5.98 -11.06
CA PHE A 4 -4.13 5.76 -9.71
C PHE A 4 -5.08 4.56 -9.64
N TRP A 5 -6.09 4.52 -10.51
CA TRP A 5 -7.08 3.44 -10.52
C TRP A 5 -6.56 2.15 -11.12
N ILE A 6 -5.56 2.21 -12.00
CA ILE A 6 -4.86 1.02 -12.50
C ILE A 6 -4.14 0.35 -11.32
N ARG A 7 -3.31 1.10 -10.58
CA ARG A 7 -2.55 0.57 -9.43
C ARG A 7 -3.45 0.04 -8.33
N VAL A 8 -4.55 0.74 -8.00
CA VAL A 8 -5.53 0.26 -7.02
C VAL A 8 -6.11 -1.10 -7.45
N LYS A 9 -6.45 -1.28 -8.73
CA LYS A 9 -6.98 -2.56 -9.23
C LYS A 9 -5.95 -3.68 -9.20
N ASP A 10 -4.71 -3.37 -9.57
CA ASP A 10 -3.62 -4.35 -9.55
C ASP A 10 -3.36 -4.83 -8.12
N LEU A 11 -3.25 -3.91 -7.15
CA LEU A 11 -3.10 -4.24 -5.73
C LEU A 11 -4.29 -5.06 -5.19
N ILE A 12 -5.53 -4.71 -5.55
CA ILE A 12 -6.71 -5.50 -5.15
C ILE A 12 -6.61 -6.94 -5.65
N LYS A 13 -6.14 -7.12 -6.89
CA LYS A 13 -5.95 -8.44 -7.50
C LYS A 13 -4.80 -9.22 -6.84
N GLU A 14 -3.66 -8.57 -6.62
CA GLU A 14 -2.48 -9.16 -5.98
C GLU A 14 -2.78 -9.63 -4.56
N GLN A 15 -3.58 -8.87 -3.80
CA GLN A 15 -3.97 -9.20 -2.44
C GLN A 15 -5.16 -10.18 -2.36
N ASN A 16 -5.65 -10.67 -3.50
CA ASN A 16 -6.82 -11.55 -3.59
C ASN A 16 -8.02 -11.02 -2.79
N THR A 17 -8.27 -9.71 -2.89
CA THR A 17 -9.33 -8.99 -2.17
C THR A 17 -10.35 -8.41 -3.16
N THR A 18 -11.35 -7.68 -2.67
CA THR A 18 -12.40 -7.09 -3.52
C THR A 18 -12.53 -5.58 -3.30
N GLN A 19 -13.05 -4.87 -4.32
CA GLN A 19 -13.36 -3.44 -4.22
C GLN A 19 -14.35 -3.15 -3.08
N ASP A 20 -15.31 -4.05 -2.85
CA ASP A 20 -16.28 -3.96 -1.76
C ASP A 20 -15.61 -4.05 -0.38
N LYS A 21 -14.64 -4.95 -0.22
CA LYS A 21 -13.86 -5.07 1.03
C LYS A 21 -13.06 -3.80 1.30
N ILE A 22 -12.38 -3.26 0.29
CA ILE A 22 -11.62 -2.01 0.43
C ILE A 22 -12.56 -0.84 0.76
N ALA A 23 -13.69 -0.71 0.06
CA ALA A 23 -14.69 0.32 0.34
C ALA A 23 -15.18 0.24 1.80
N THR A 24 -15.48 -0.97 2.27
CA THR A 24 -15.89 -1.20 3.67
C THR A 24 -14.80 -0.81 4.67
N GLN A 25 -13.53 -1.15 4.40
CA GLN A 25 -12.39 -0.79 5.26
C GLN A 25 -12.20 0.71 5.40
N ILE A 26 -12.46 1.48 4.33
CA ILE A 26 -12.33 2.95 4.35
C ILE A 26 -13.63 3.65 4.78
N ASN A 27 -14.64 2.90 5.23
CA ASN A 27 -15.98 3.39 5.61
C ASN A 27 -16.71 4.10 4.46
N GLU A 28 -16.57 3.59 3.24
CA GLU A 28 -17.26 4.06 2.04
C GLU A 28 -18.22 3.01 1.51
N ARG A 29 -19.24 3.47 0.78
CA ARG A 29 -20.18 2.56 0.10
C ARG A 29 -19.52 1.98 -1.15
N ALA A 30 -19.67 0.68 -1.37
CA ALA A 30 -19.10 0.00 -2.52
C ALA A 30 -19.59 0.54 -3.88
N ASP A 31 -20.83 1.05 -3.93
CA ASP A 31 -21.38 1.68 -5.12
C ASP A 31 -20.66 2.99 -5.44
N ASN A 32 -20.37 3.81 -4.44
CA ASN A 32 -19.59 5.04 -4.59
C ASN A 32 -18.16 4.76 -5.04
N PHE A 33 -17.49 3.79 -4.40
CA PHE A 33 -16.14 3.39 -4.77
C PHE A 33 -16.06 2.89 -6.22
N SER A 34 -17.01 2.03 -6.61
CA SER A 34 -17.13 1.54 -8.00
C SER A 34 -17.38 2.69 -8.98
N ARG A 35 -18.25 3.65 -8.63
CA ARG A 35 -18.51 4.83 -9.47
C ARG A 35 -17.25 5.70 -9.62
N TRP A 36 -16.42 5.84 -8.60
CA TRP A 36 -15.17 6.58 -8.71
C TRP A 36 -14.23 5.95 -9.73
N ILE A 37 -14.04 4.63 -9.64
CA ILE A 37 -13.23 3.85 -10.57
C ILE A 37 -13.79 3.95 -12.01
N GLN A 38 -15.10 3.75 -12.18
CA GLN A 38 -15.74 3.74 -13.50
C GLN A 38 -15.70 5.11 -14.18
N LYS A 39 -15.89 6.19 -13.41
CA LYS A 39 -15.86 7.57 -13.92
C LYS A 39 -14.47 8.19 -13.94
N ASP A 40 -13.44 7.41 -13.58
CA ASP A 40 -12.07 7.89 -13.48
C ASP A 40 -11.96 9.12 -12.56
N ARG A 41 -12.81 9.20 -11.53
CA ARG A 41 -12.87 10.32 -10.59
C ARG A 41 -11.89 10.05 -9.46
N LEU A 42 -10.94 10.94 -9.22
CA LEU A 42 -10.04 10.82 -8.08
C LEU A 42 -10.79 11.04 -6.75
N PRO A 43 -10.48 10.27 -5.71
CA PRO A 43 -10.90 10.59 -4.34
C PRO A 43 -10.23 11.88 -3.87
N ASP A 44 -10.72 12.46 -2.78
CA ASP A 44 -9.99 13.52 -2.10
C ASP A 44 -8.72 12.98 -1.40
N ALA A 45 -7.94 13.87 -0.78
CA ALA A 45 -6.69 13.49 -0.13
C ALA A 45 -6.89 12.51 1.05
N GLU A 46 -7.96 12.67 1.84
CA GLU A 46 -8.24 11.81 2.98
C GLU A 46 -8.67 10.41 2.51
N GLN A 47 -9.55 10.35 1.52
CA GLN A 47 -9.99 9.11 0.90
C GLN A 47 -8.84 8.39 0.20
N SER A 48 -7.99 9.13 -0.51
CA SER A 48 -6.79 8.57 -1.15
C SER A 48 -5.83 7.97 -0.13
N TYR A 49 -5.64 8.64 1.03
CA TYR A 49 -4.87 8.11 2.15
C TYR A 49 -5.46 6.82 2.71
N LYS A 50 -6.77 6.79 2.99
CA LYS A 50 -7.45 5.59 3.51
C LYS A 50 -7.33 4.41 2.54
N ILE A 51 -7.45 4.66 1.24
CA ILE A 51 -7.27 3.62 0.21
C ILE A 51 -5.84 3.06 0.24
N ALA A 52 -4.85 3.95 0.28
CA ALA A 52 -3.44 3.56 0.33
C ALA A 52 -3.13 2.74 1.58
N ASP A 53 -3.62 3.17 2.74
CA ASP A 53 -3.46 2.49 4.02
C ASP A 53 -4.13 1.11 4.02
N ALA A 54 -5.37 1.01 3.52
CA ALA A 54 -6.08 -0.27 3.39
C ALA A 54 -5.36 -1.26 2.46
N LEU A 55 -4.62 -0.75 1.47
CA LEU A 55 -3.81 -1.54 0.53
C LEU A 55 -2.35 -1.70 0.98
N GLY A 56 -1.95 -1.12 2.12
CA GLY A 56 -0.58 -1.24 2.66
C GLY A 56 0.51 -0.50 1.86
N VAL A 57 0.15 0.52 1.09
CA VAL A 57 1.06 1.32 0.26
C VAL A 57 0.98 2.82 0.62
N SER A 58 1.84 3.65 0.01
CA SER A 58 1.75 5.10 0.15
C SER A 58 0.81 5.71 -0.90
N VAL A 59 0.23 6.88 -0.59
CA VAL A 59 -0.51 7.67 -1.60
C VAL A 59 0.40 8.07 -2.77
N GLU A 60 1.67 8.38 -2.47
CA GLU A 60 2.68 8.66 -3.49
C GLU A 60 2.85 7.51 -4.47
N TYR A 61 2.87 6.25 -3.99
CA TYR A 61 2.91 5.08 -4.85
C TYR A 61 1.65 4.99 -5.72
N LEU A 62 0.47 5.17 -5.14
CA LEU A 62 -0.78 5.14 -5.92
C LEU A 62 -0.79 6.20 -7.02
N VAL A 63 -0.21 7.38 -6.81
CA VAL A 63 -0.19 8.47 -7.79
C VAL A 63 0.95 8.34 -8.80
N THR A 64 2.15 7.99 -8.36
CA THR A 64 3.39 8.08 -9.17
C THR A 64 3.99 6.74 -9.56
N GLY A 65 3.60 5.65 -8.87
CA GLY A 65 4.23 4.33 -9.01
C GLY A 65 5.61 4.23 -8.37
N LYS A 66 6.08 5.28 -7.68
CA LYS A 66 7.35 5.24 -6.96
C LYS A 66 7.16 4.54 -5.63
N GLU A 67 7.88 3.45 -5.45
CA GLU A 67 8.03 2.80 -4.16
C GLU A 67 8.64 3.75 -3.14
N LYS A 68 8.24 3.61 -1.87
CA LYS A 68 8.88 4.36 -0.79
C LYS A 68 10.35 3.97 -0.72
N ASP A 69 11.23 4.94 -0.54
CA ASP A 69 12.65 4.64 -0.32
C ASP A 69 12.82 3.86 0.99
N ASN A 70 13.04 2.55 0.85
CA ASN A 70 13.20 1.62 1.96
C ASN A 70 14.68 1.41 2.31
N LEU A 71 15.64 2.06 1.64
CA LEU A 71 17.07 1.94 1.93
C LEU A 71 17.40 2.13 3.42
N PRO A 72 16.85 3.14 4.13
CA PRO A 72 17.14 3.34 5.55
C PRO A 72 16.71 2.13 6.41
N LYS A 73 15.47 1.65 6.23
CA LYS A 73 14.94 0.48 6.97
C LYS A 73 15.69 -0.80 6.65
N ILE A 74 16.05 -1.02 5.39
CA ILE A 74 16.84 -2.18 4.97
C ILE A 74 18.21 -2.15 5.64
N THR A 75 18.85 -0.99 5.68
CA THR A 75 20.17 -0.81 6.30
C THR A 75 20.11 -1.08 7.80
N GLU A 76 19.12 -0.52 8.50
CA GLU A 76 18.89 -0.79 9.93
C GLU A 76 18.63 -2.28 10.20
N THR A 77 17.76 -2.91 9.40
CA THR A 77 17.44 -4.34 9.57
C THR A 77 18.67 -5.21 9.35
N LYS A 78 19.51 -4.89 8.34
CA LYS A 78 20.77 -5.61 8.11
C LYS A 78 21.72 -5.51 9.30
N ASP A 79 21.88 -4.31 9.86
CA ASP A 79 22.75 -4.08 11.03
C ASP A 79 22.28 -4.90 12.25
N LEU A 80 20.97 -4.94 12.50
CA LEU A 80 20.39 -5.76 13.57
C LEU A 80 20.62 -7.26 13.35
N LEU A 81 20.47 -7.75 12.11
CA LEU A 81 20.71 -9.15 11.79
C LEU A 81 22.19 -9.54 11.97
N LEU A 82 23.11 -8.68 11.55
CA LEU A 82 24.55 -8.87 11.74
C LEU A 82 24.90 -9.01 13.23
N LYS A 83 24.41 -8.08 14.07
CA LYS A 83 24.61 -8.14 15.53
C LYS A 83 24.04 -9.42 16.15
N ALA A 84 22.87 -9.87 15.68
CA ALA A 84 22.27 -11.11 16.17
C ALA A 84 23.13 -12.33 15.83
N ILE A 85 23.69 -12.39 14.63
CA ILE A 85 24.59 -13.47 14.19
C ILE A 85 25.88 -13.47 15.02
N GLU A 86 26.50 -12.30 15.22
CA GLU A 86 27.71 -12.16 16.05
C GLU A 86 27.47 -12.67 17.47
N ASN A 87 26.36 -12.26 18.10
CA ASN A 87 26.00 -12.72 19.44
C ASN A 87 25.88 -14.26 19.49
N LEU A 88 25.22 -14.88 18.51
CA LEU A 88 25.08 -16.34 18.44
C LEU A 88 26.43 -17.06 18.31
N ASP A 89 27.37 -16.50 17.57
CA ASP A 89 28.71 -17.09 17.43
C ASP A 89 29.56 -16.93 18.70
N THR A 90 29.36 -15.85 19.47
CA THR A 90 30.01 -15.68 20.78
C THR A 90 29.43 -16.54 21.91
N MET A 91 28.27 -17.16 21.70
CA MET A 91 27.63 -18.06 22.67
C MET A 91 28.10 -19.53 22.56
N LYS A 92 28.96 -19.85 21.59
CA LYS A 92 29.63 -21.15 21.47
C LYS A 92 30.89 -21.19 22.32
#